data_AF-A0A1Y3SKZ8-F1
#
_entry.id   AF-A0A1Y3SKZ8-F1
#
_cell.length_a   1.000
_cell.length_b   1.000
_cell.length_c   1.000
_cell.angle_alpha   90.00
_cell.angle_beta   90.00
_cell.angle_gamma   90.00
#
_symmetry.space_group_name_H-M   'P 1'
#
loop_
_entity.id
_entity.type
_entity.pdbx_description
1 polymer ?
#
loop_
_entity_poly.entity_id
_entity_poly.type
_entity_poly.pdbx_seq_one_letter_code
_entity_poly.pdbx_strand_id
1 'polypeptide(L)'
;MKLDKDFVWEGEYGRREHLCQVFKELLRKQKANALQMLALFVNNVPYNLEFFICVSYDRPEKDDMNEMKAMFEDAGLRYRQDLTIRDLMLEMGKRRFNSFTIAEEDQVDLVLRNAFAFAEIHELEEKGYIMSPFGKDRQVFISHSSKDKEQVEKLIPDLNAAGLPVWFDKYSIHIGDSIVNKVQEGLEEAESIIFWITNNFLESKWCKYEMSAFIKKLIEEDALIISILDKDISISQLPLFLQDIKVLYNNGQGYEVLSREIITTIKDKDEL
;
A
#
# COMPACT_ATOMS: atom_id res chain seq x y z
N MET A 1 17.82 42.45 3.71
CA MET A 1 16.62 41.74 4.20
C MET A 1 17.10 40.38 4.68
N LYS A 2 17.02 40.07 5.98
CA LYS A 2 17.34 38.71 6.44
C LYS A 2 16.14 37.83 6.05
N LEU A 3 16.43 36.65 5.53
CA LEU A 3 15.45 35.72 4.98
C LEU A 3 15.03 34.73 6.06
N ASP A 4 13.73 34.68 6.32
CA ASP A 4 13.11 33.67 7.18
C ASP A 4 13.41 32.26 6.64
N LYS A 5 13.39 31.28 7.53
CA LYS A 5 13.62 29.86 7.18
C LYS A 5 12.28 29.13 7.16
N ASP A 6 11.73 29.02 5.97
CA ASP A 6 10.42 28.42 5.72
C ASP A 6 10.54 26.93 5.36
N PHE A 7 9.64 26.15 5.94
CA PHE A 7 9.51 24.71 5.73
C PHE A 7 8.06 24.37 5.45
N VAL A 8 7.83 23.56 4.42
CA VAL A 8 6.51 23.00 4.10
C VAL A 8 6.59 21.49 4.25
N TRP A 9 5.67 20.95 5.03
CA TRP A 9 5.51 19.53 5.29
C TRP A 9 4.13 19.09 4.89
N GLU A 10 4.00 17.83 4.53
CA GLU A 10 2.74 17.21 4.15
C GLU A 10 2.46 16.05 5.09
N GLY A 11 1.26 16.06 5.66
CA GLY A 11 0.75 15.00 6.52
C GLY A 11 -0.39 14.25 5.85
N GLU A 12 -0.67 13.06 6.37
CA GLU A 12 -1.86 12.32 5.96
C GLU A 12 -3.10 12.97 6.57
N TYR A 13 -4.08 13.31 5.73
CA TYR A 13 -5.32 13.92 6.21
C TYR A 13 -6.04 13.01 7.22
N GLY A 14 -6.10 11.70 6.97
CA GLY A 14 -6.87 10.75 7.76
C GLY A 14 -6.20 10.19 9.02
N ARG A 15 -4.89 10.44 9.22
CA ARG A 15 -4.10 9.93 10.36
C ARG A 15 -3.24 11.05 10.91
N ARG A 16 -3.75 11.75 11.93
CA ARG A 16 -3.18 13.03 12.35
C ARG A 16 -3.21 13.26 13.86
N GLU A 17 -3.91 12.45 14.64
CA GLU A 17 -4.05 12.65 16.08
C GLU A 17 -2.71 12.68 16.81
N HIS A 18 -1.77 11.83 16.38
CA HIS A 18 -0.42 11.75 16.94
C HIS A 18 0.34 13.07 16.84
N LEU A 19 0.04 13.89 15.82
CA LEU A 19 0.67 15.19 15.61
C LEU A 19 0.32 16.21 16.69
N CYS A 20 -0.77 16.01 17.45
CA CYS A 20 -1.08 16.86 18.60
C CYS A 20 0.10 16.91 19.57
N GLN A 21 0.69 15.76 19.92
CA GLN A 21 1.82 15.72 20.84
C GLN A 21 3.09 16.31 20.21
N VAL A 22 3.30 16.06 18.93
CA VAL A 22 4.45 16.58 18.17
C VAL A 22 4.44 18.12 18.15
N PHE A 23 3.29 18.74 17.85
CA PHE A 23 3.17 20.20 17.84
C PHE A 23 3.29 20.81 19.23
N LYS A 24 2.69 20.17 20.25
CA LYS A 24 2.84 20.61 21.65
C LYS A 24 4.30 20.59 22.09
N GLU A 25 5.01 19.51 21.78
CA GLU A 25 6.43 19.38 22.11
C GLU A 25 7.28 20.43 21.37
N LEU A 26 7.01 20.67 20.09
CA LEU A 26 7.71 21.68 19.29
C LEU A 26 7.53 23.08 19.91
N LEU A 27 6.29 23.49 20.18
CA LEU A 27 5.95 24.79 20.75
C LEU A 27 6.49 24.96 22.18
N ARG A 28 6.60 23.87 22.94
CA ARG A 28 7.17 23.89 24.29
C ARG A 28 8.69 24.03 24.28
N LYS A 29 9.37 23.33 23.37
CA LYS A 29 10.84 23.32 23.28
C LYS A 29 11.38 24.61 22.67
N GLN A 30 10.69 25.17 21.69
CA GLN A 30 11.22 26.25 20.87
C GLN A 30 10.55 27.57 21.22
N LYS A 31 11.38 28.59 21.46
CA LYS A 31 10.89 29.91 21.87
C LYS A 31 10.12 30.56 20.73
N ALA A 32 9.01 31.23 21.07
CA ALA A 32 8.17 31.95 20.11
C ALA A 32 8.90 33.08 19.33
N ASN A 33 10.06 33.54 19.82
CA ASN A 33 10.87 34.52 19.09
C ASN A 33 11.75 33.90 17.99
N ALA A 34 11.96 32.58 18.04
CA ALA A 34 12.67 31.81 17.03
C ALA A 34 11.68 31.12 16.07
N LEU A 35 10.70 30.40 16.62
CA LEU A 35 9.60 29.78 15.88
C LEU A 35 8.52 30.83 15.61
N GLN A 36 8.60 31.50 14.46
CA GLN A 36 7.72 32.61 14.10
C GLN A 36 6.34 32.13 13.66
N MET A 37 6.26 30.96 13.05
CA MET A 37 5.00 30.42 12.56
C MET A 37 4.96 28.90 12.63
N LEU A 38 3.86 28.38 13.15
CA LEU A 38 3.35 27.04 12.90
C LEU A 38 1.93 27.18 12.38
N ALA A 39 1.69 26.81 11.12
CA ALA A 39 0.37 26.95 10.49
C ALA A 39 -0.03 25.70 9.72
N LEU A 40 -1.28 25.30 9.86
CA LEU A 40 -1.89 24.21 9.10
C LEU A 40 -2.56 24.80 7.87
N PHE A 41 -2.47 24.10 6.74
CA PHE A 41 -3.21 24.37 5.52
C PHE A 41 -4.00 23.11 5.17
N VAL A 42 -5.33 23.18 5.25
CA VAL A 42 -6.19 22.01 5.12
C VAL A 42 -7.16 22.22 3.97
N ASN A 43 -7.18 21.26 3.05
CA ASN A 43 -8.20 21.16 2.01
C ASN A 43 -9.25 20.13 2.44
N ASN A 44 -10.46 20.62 2.69
CA ASN A 44 -11.61 19.80 3.11
C ASN A 44 -12.55 19.46 1.94
N VAL A 45 -12.15 19.72 0.69
CA VAL A 45 -12.99 19.41 -0.48
C VAL A 45 -13.02 17.89 -0.67
N PRO A 46 -14.22 17.25 -0.65
CA PRO A 46 -14.35 15.84 -0.98
C PRO A 46 -13.69 15.55 -2.34
N TYR A 47 -12.98 14.42 -2.45
CA TYR A 47 -12.15 14.01 -3.60
C TYR A 47 -10.76 14.66 -3.72
N ASN A 48 -10.43 15.64 -2.88
CA ASN A 48 -9.09 16.22 -2.86
C ASN A 48 -8.72 16.68 -1.45
N LEU A 49 -8.67 15.72 -0.52
CA LEU A 49 -8.27 15.97 0.86
C LEU A 49 -6.75 16.14 0.93
N GLU A 50 -6.32 17.25 1.51
CA GLU A 50 -4.90 17.59 1.59
C GLU A 50 -4.61 18.24 2.93
N PHE A 51 -3.42 17.99 3.46
CA PHE A 51 -2.98 18.54 4.73
C PHE A 51 -1.50 18.91 4.67
N PHE A 52 -1.22 20.20 4.80
CA PHE A 52 0.13 20.74 4.87
C PHE A 52 0.38 21.46 6.20
N ILE A 53 1.62 21.42 6.65
CA ILE A 53 2.12 22.12 7.82
C ILE A 53 3.23 23.07 7.36
N CYS A 54 3.08 24.34 7.65
CA CYS A 54 4.08 25.37 7.39
C CYS A 54 4.75 25.77 8.69
N VAL A 55 6.08 25.71 8.70
CA VAL A 55 6.92 26.17 9.82
C VAL A 55 7.83 27.27 9.32
N SER A 56 7.91 28.40 10.03
CA SER A 56 8.82 29.50 9.71
C SER A 56 9.63 29.91 10.93
N TYR A 57 10.93 30.14 10.73
CA TYR A 57 11.84 30.61 11.77
C TYR A 57 12.49 31.97 11.43
N ASP A 58 12.59 32.84 12.44
CA ASP A 58 13.49 34.00 12.46
C ASP A 58 14.61 33.76 13.49
N ARG A 59 15.87 33.69 13.01
CA ARG A 59 17.06 33.45 13.85
C ARG A 59 16.92 32.24 14.80
N PRO A 60 16.71 31.02 14.27
CA PRO A 60 16.65 29.82 15.09
C PRO A 60 17.97 29.59 15.85
N GLU A 61 17.89 28.92 17.00
CA GLU A 61 19.06 28.37 17.68
C GLU A 61 19.68 27.25 16.83
N LYS A 62 20.91 26.83 17.18
CA LYS A 62 21.75 26.00 16.31
C LYS A 62 21.08 24.70 15.85
N ASP A 63 20.21 24.13 16.69
CA ASP A 63 19.62 22.81 16.47
C ASP A 63 18.08 22.82 16.27
N ASP A 64 17.39 23.96 16.43
CA ASP A 64 15.93 24.05 16.35
C ASP A 64 15.36 23.45 15.06
N MET A 65 15.97 23.79 13.92
CA MET A 65 15.52 23.29 12.61
C MET A 65 15.78 21.80 12.43
N ASN A 66 16.87 21.27 13.01
CA ASN A 66 17.20 19.85 12.90
C ASN A 66 16.29 19.02 13.82
N GLU A 67 16.00 19.53 15.02
CA GLU A 67 15.04 18.90 15.93
C GLU A 67 13.63 18.88 15.32
N MET A 68 13.17 20.01 14.76
CA MET A 68 11.87 20.06 14.07
C MET A 68 11.81 19.05 12.92
N LYS A 69 12.86 18.97 12.08
CA LYS A 69 12.93 17.99 10.99
C LYS A 69 12.85 16.56 11.52
N ALA A 70 13.66 16.22 12.52
CA ALA A 70 13.66 14.88 13.10
C ALA A 70 12.29 14.52 13.68
N MET A 71 11.69 15.41 14.46
CA MET A 71 10.34 15.21 15.02
C MET A 71 9.28 14.99 13.96
N PHE A 72 9.34 15.75 12.86
CA PHE A 72 8.34 15.66 11.79
C PHE A 72 8.55 14.41 10.91
N GLU A 73 9.80 14.07 10.60
CA GLU A 73 10.15 12.85 9.87
C GLU A 73 9.78 11.60 10.69
N ASP A 74 10.08 11.56 11.99
CA ASP A 74 9.70 10.47 12.90
C ASP A 74 8.18 10.33 13.03
N ALA A 75 7.45 11.44 12.90
CA ALA A 75 5.99 11.46 12.88
C ALA A 75 5.37 11.09 11.52
N GLY A 76 6.19 10.73 10.53
CA GLY A 76 5.75 10.32 9.20
C GLY A 76 5.38 11.46 8.26
N LEU A 77 5.73 12.71 8.59
CA LEU A 77 5.50 13.85 7.70
C LEU A 77 6.52 13.87 6.55
N ARG A 78 6.04 14.19 5.35
CA ARG A 78 6.90 14.32 4.17
C ARG A 78 7.36 15.76 3.99
N TYR A 79 8.66 15.99 3.95
CA TYR A 79 9.21 17.31 3.65
C TYR A 79 9.03 17.67 2.17
N ARG A 80 8.34 18.78 1.88
CA ARG A 80 8.04 19.27 0.52
C ARG A 80 8.90 20.46 0.13
N GLN A 81 10.16 20.18 -0.22
CA GLN A 81 11.13 21.17 -0.68
C GLN A 81 10.76 21.82 -2.04
N ASP A 82 9.84 21.20 -2.76
CA ASP A 82 9.30 21.64 -4.04
C ASP A 82 8.13 22.62 -3.90
N LEU A 83 7.66 22.89 -2.69
CA LEU A 83 6.57 23.83 -2.39
C LEU A 83 7.05 24.94 -1.46
N THR A 84 6.44 26.13 -1.59
CA THR A 84 6.67 27.25 -0.69
C THR A 84 5.39 27.64 0.05
N ILE A 85 5.54 28.32 1.19
CA ILE A 85 4.42 28.89 1.95
C ILE A 85 3.62 29.86 1.07
N ARG A 86 4.30 30.59 0.18
CA ARG A 86 3.66 31.49 -0.78
C ARG A 86 2.74 30.74 -1.75
N ASP A 87 3.12 29.56 -2.22
CA ASP A 87 2.28 28.76 -3.10
C ASP A 87 0.97 28.36 -2.40
N LEU A 88 1.09 27.88 -1.15
CA LEU A 88 -0.07 27.52 -0.32
C LEU A 88 -0.99 28.73 -0.04
N MET A 89 -0.41 29.89 0.26
CA MET A 89 -1.16 31.15 0.45
C MET A 89 -1.89 31.60 -0.82
N LEU A 90 -1.28 31.47 -2.00
CA LEU A 90 -1.94 31.81 -3.27
C LEU A 90 -3.15 30.88 -3.54
N GLU A 91 -3.03 29.61 -3.19
CA GLU A 91 -4.11 28.62 -3.34
C GLU A 91 -5.27 28.83 -2.34
N MET A 92 -5.04 29.50 -1.20
CA MET A 92 -6.13 29.95 -0.32
C MET A 92 -7.08 30.90 -1.06
N GLY A 93 -6.55 31.79 -1.90
CA GLY A 93 -7.35 32.70 -2.74
C GLY A 93 -8.22 31.96 -3.77
N LYS A 94 -7.90 30.70 -4.06
CA LYS A 94 -8.66 29.80 -4.94
C LYS A 94 -9.58 28.85 -4.17
N ARG A 95 -9.75 29.07 -2.87
CA ARG A 95 -10.56 28.24 -1.97
C ARG A 95 -10.08 26.79 -1.84
N ARG A 96 -8.79 26.54 -2.10
CA ARG A 96 -8.20 25.21 -1.93
C ARG A 96 -7.94 24.92 -0.45
N PHE A 97 -7.37 25.89 0.26
CA PHE A 97 -6.98 25.71 1.67
C PHE A 97 -7.70 26.70 2.58
N ASN A 98 -8.13 26.20 3.74
CA ASN A 98 -8.27 27.01 4.93
C ASN A 98 -6.95 26.93 5.72
N SER A 99 -6.56 28.02 6.38
CA SER A 99 -5.34 28.06 7.18
C SER A 99 -5.62 28.34 8.65
N PHE A 100 -4.87 27.68 9.52
CA PHE A 100 -4.99 27.79 10.98
C PHE A 100 -3.61 27.93 11.60
N THR A 101 -3.34 29.05 12.25
CA THR A 101 -2.06 29.29 12.93
C THR A 101 -2.16 28.85 14.39
N ILE A 102 -1.12 28.17 14.88
CA ILE A 102 -0.98 27.74 16.26
C ILE A 102 0.19 28.52 16.87
N ALA A 103 -0.10 29.34 17.87
CA ALA A 103 0.92 30.13 18.56
C ALA A 103 1.35 29.50 19.89
N GLU A 104 0.44 28.78 20.56
CA GLU A 104 0.63 28.27 21.91
C GLU A 104 0.17 26.80 22.04
N GLU A 105 0.75 26.09 23.01
CA GLU A 105 0.56 24.65 23.24
C GLU A 105 -0.92 24.27 23.48
N ASP A 106 -1.65 25.11 24.22
CA ASP A 106 -3.05 24.90 24.62
C ASP A 106 -4.04 25.05 23.45
N GLN A 107 -3.62 25.69 22.35
CA GLN A 107 -4.42 25.86 21.14
C GLN A 107 -4.42 24.60 20.25
N VAL A 108 -3.43 23.72 20.40
CA VAL A 108 -3.15 22.61 19.48
C VAL A 108 -4.39 21.72 19.30
N ASP A 109 -4.97 21.23 20.39
CA ASP A 109 -6.12 20.29 20.31
C ASP A 109 -7.35 20.95 19.66
N LEU A 110 -7.60 22.23 19.99
CA LEU A 110 -8.74 22.97 19.46
C LEU A 110 -8.57 23.23 17.96
N VAL A 111 -7.36 23.57 17.52
CA VAL A 111 -7.06 23.83 16.10
C VAL A 111 -7.17 22.52 15.30
N LEU A 112 -6.53 21.44 15.73
CA LEU A 112 -6.63 20.15 15.03
C LEU A 112 -8.06 19.62 14.97
N ARG A 113 -8.85 19.82 16.03
CA ARG A 113 -10.26 19.41 16.04
C ARG A 113 -11.10 20.17 15.01
N ASN A 114 -10.85 21.47 14.82
CA ASN A 114 -11.68 22.33 13.99
C ASN A 114 -11.16 22.50 12.55
N ALA A 115 -9.89 22.20 12.28
CA ALA A 115 -9.30 22.39 10.96
C ALA A 115 -9.80 21.36 9.93
N PHE A 116 -10.25 20.20 10.38
CA PHE A 116 -10.61 19.06 9.55
C PHE A 116 -12.12 18.79 9.60
N ALA A 117 -12.74 18.65 8.43
CA ALA A 117 -14.16 18.37 8.31
C ALA A 117 -14.51 16.88 8.47
N PHE A 118 -13.55 15.97 8.27
CA PHE A 118 -13.77 14.52 8.34
C PHE A 118 -13.01 13.87 9.51
N ALA A 119 -13.62 12.84 10.08
CA ALA A 119 -13.05 12.04 11.18
C ALA A 119 -11.74 11.36 10.77
N GLU A 120 -10.95 10.94 11.76
CA GLU A 120 -9.78 10.11 11.49
C GLU A 120 -10.16 8.69 11.07
N ILE A 121 -9.24 8.04 10.36
CA ILE A 121 -9.42 6.66 9.87
C ILE A 121 -9.66 5.72 11.04
N HIS A 122 -8.91 5.84 12.13
CA HIS A 122 -9.06 4.96 13.30
C HIS A 122 -10.44 5.10 13.97
N GLU A 123 -10.99 6.33 14.04
CA GLU A 123 -12.34 6.55 14.58
C GLU A 123 -13.43 5.90 13.71
N LEU A 124 -13.20 5.81 12.39
CA LEU A 124 -14.10 5.12 11.47
C LEU A 124 -13.93 3.60 11.62
N GLU A 125 -12.71 3.11 11.75
CA GLU A 125 -12.41 1.70 12.02
C GLU A 125 -13.04 1.22 13.34
N GLU A 126 -12.99 2.01 14.41
CA GLU A 126 -13.65 1.74 15.69
C GLU A 126 -15.19 1.67 15.57
N LYS A 127 -15.77 2.38 14.60
CA LYS A 127 -17.20 2.30 14.26
C LYS A 127 -17.54 1.14 13.32
N GLY A 128 -16.55 0.33 12.94
CA GLY A 128 -16.70 -0.83 12.07
C GLY A 128 -16.63 -0.53 10.57
N TYR A 129 -16.20 0.67 10.17
CA TYR A 129 -15.95 0.98 8.76
C TYR A 129 -14.60 0.40 8.33
N ILE A 130 -14.57 -0.25 7.17
CA ILE A 130 -13.35 -0.81 6.59
C ILE A 130 -12.75 0.23 5.64
N MET A 131 -11.52 0.65 5.94
CA MET A 131 -10.79 1.67 5.16
C MET A 131 -9.76 1.05 4.20
N SER A 132 -9.55 -0.27 4.26
CA SER A 132 -8.78 -0.99 3.26
C SER A 132 -9.54 -1.08 1.93
N PRO A 133 -8.82 -1.16 0.79
CA PRO A 133 -9.46 -1.37 -0.51
C PRO A 133 -10.32 -2.64 -0.52
N PHE A 134 -11.54 -2.53 -1.05
CA PHE A 134 -12.45 -3.66 -1.22
C PHE A 134 -11.90 -4.69 -2.24
N GLY A 135 -12.14 -5.97 -1.98
CA GLY A 135 -11.88 -7.06 -2.95
C GLY A 135 -10.49 -7.68 -2.92
N LYS A 136 -9.75 -7.50 -1.82
CA LYS A 136 -8.44 -8.14 -1.60
C LYS A 136 -8.48 -9.41 -0.76
N ASP A 137 -9.57 -9.65 -0.04
CA ASP A 137 -9.70 -10.85 0.80
C ASP A 137 -9.78 -12.11 -0.07
N ARG A 138 -9.07 -13.18 0.32
CA ARG A 138 -9.10 -14.51 -0.34
C ARG A 138 -8.68 -14.54 -1.80
N GLN A 139 -7.79 -13.64 -2.22
CA GLN A 139 -7.30 -13.65 -3.59
C GLN A 139 -6.50 -14.92 -3.89
N VAL A 140 -6.86 -15.56 -5.01
CA VAL A 140 -6.10 -16.64 -5.62
C VAL A 140 -5.17 -16.05 -6.65
N PHE A 141 -3.86 -16.16 -6.41
CA PHE A 141 -2.85 -15.75 -7.36
C PHE A 141 -2.56 -16.88 -8.35
N ILE A 142 -2.62 -16.63 -9.67
CA ILE A 142 -2.23 -17.63 -10.67
C ILE A 142 -0.95 -17.23 -11.39
N SER A 143 0.15 -17.84 -10.97
CA SER A 143 1.48 -17.71 -11.58
C SER A 143 1.53 -18.49 -12.89
N HIS A 144 1.70 -17.79 -14.01
CA HIS A 144 1.69 -18.39 -15.35
C HIS A 144 2.62 -17.66 -16.32
N SER A 145 2.98 -18.31 -17.42
CA SER A 145 3.67 -17.63 -18.52
C SER A 145 2.67 -16.76 -19.29
N SER A 146 3.08 -15.59 -19.76
CA SER A 146 2.21 -14.72 -20.59
C SER A 146 1.72 -15.41 -21.88
N LYS A 147 2.41 -16.46 -22.34
CA LYS A 147 2.00 -17.31 -23.47
C LYS A 147 0.84 -18.26 -23.14
N ASP A 148 0.60 -18.55 -21.87
CA ASP A 148 -0.44 -19.49 -21.42
C ASP A 148 -1.71 -18.75 -20.93
N LYS A 149 -1.71 -17.42 -21.03
CA LYS A 149 -2.74 -16.52 -20.52
C LYS A 149 -4.16 -16.89 -20.94
N GLU A 150 -4.39 -17.17 -22.22
CA GLU A 150 -5.71 -17.55 -22.73
C GLU A 150 -6.23 -18.87 -22.14
N GLN A 151 -5.33 -19.76 -21.70
CA GLN A 151 -5.71 -21.02 -21.07
C GLN A 151 -6.09 -20.79 -19.62
N VAL A 152 -5.31 -19.99 -18.90
CA VAL A 152 -5.55 -19.66 -17.49
C VAL A 152 -6.80 -18.82 -17.31
N GLU A 153 -7.06 -17.87 -18.21
CA GLU A 153 -8.24 -16.97 -18.17
C GLU A 153 -9.57 -17.77 -18.17
N LYS A 154 -9.57 -19.03 -18.64
CA LYS A 154 -10.75 -19.92 -18.64
C LYS A 154 -11.12 -20.46 -17.26
N LEU A 155 -10.20 -20.47 -16.29
CA LEU A 155 -10.48 -20.91 -14.92
C LEU A 155 -11.19 -19.83 -14.09
N ILE A 156 -10.97 -18.56 -14.44
CA ILE A 156 -11.38 -17.40 -13.63
C ILE A 156 -12.89 -17.38 -13.35
N PRO A 157 -13.80 -17.59 -14.34
CA PRO A 157 -15.24 -17.55 -14.08
C PRO A 157 -15.68 -18.63 -13.07
N ASP A 158 -15.11 -19.82 -13.14
CA ASP A 158 -15.45 -20.93 -12.24
C ASP A 158 -14.96 -20.65 -10.80
N LEU A 159 -13.73 -20.15 -10.67
CA LEU A 159 -13.15 -19.75 -9.37
C LEU A 159 -13.96 -18.61 -8.75
N ASN A 160 -14.29 -17.57 -9.53
CA ASN A 160 -15.13 -16.47 -9.07
C ASN A 160 -16.53 -16.95 -8.67
N ALA A 161 -17.15 -17.85 -9.43
CA ALA A 161 -18.45 -18.43 -9.09
C ALA A 161 -18.43 -19.23 -7.77
N ALA A 162 -17.26 -19.73 -7.38
CA ALA A 162 -17.05 -20.39 -6.10
C ALA A 162 -16.72 -19.45 -4.93
N GLY A 163 -16.64 -18.13 -5.19
CA GLY A 163 -16.27 -17.12 -4.19
C GLY A 163 -14.77 -16.91 -4.02
N LEU A 164 -13.96 -17.33 -5.00
CA LEU A 164 -12.50 -17.23 -4.98
C LEU A 164 -12.05 -16.18 -6.00
N PRO A 165 -11.86 -14.90 -5.59
CA PRO A 165 -11.43 -13.86 -6.51
C PRO A 165 -10.02 -14.15 -7.04
N VAL A 166 -9.81 -14.02 -8.35
CA VAL A 166 -8.51 -14.30 -8.96
C VAL A 166 -7.73 -13.03 -9.23
N TRP A 167 -6.50 -12.97 -8.73
CA TRP A 167 -5.52 -11.97 -9.17
C TRP A 167 -4.95 -12.39 -10.53
N PHE A 168 -5.12 -11.56 -11.56
CA PHE A 168 -4.70 -11.87 -12.93
C PHE A 168 -3.99 -10.69 -13.61
N ASP A 169 -2.83 -10.98 -14.21
CA ASP A 169 -1.85 -10.00 -14.72
C ASP A 169 -2.41 -8.99 -15.75
N LYS A 170 -3.35 -9.40 -16.61
CA LYS A 170 -3.91 -8.63 -17.74
C LYS A 170 -4.53 -7.31 -17.31
N TYR A 171 -5.13 -7.32 -16.12
CA TYR A 171 -5.89 -6.20 -15.59
C TYR A 171 -5.17 -5.52 -14.43
N SER A 172 -4.06 -6.11 -13.94
CA SER A 172 -3.38 -5.71 -12.70
C SER A 172 -2.00 -5.08 -12.93
N ILE A 173 -1.48 -5.10 -14.17
CA ILE A 173 -0.18 -4.52 -14.54
C ILE A 173 -0.37 -3.52 -15.68
N HIS A 174 -0.08 -2.24 -15.44
CA HIS A 174 -0.21 -1.17 -16.42
C HIS A 174 1.10 -0.89 -17.17
N ILE A 175 1.02 -0.18 -18.31
CA ILE A 175 2.19 0.27 -19.05
C ILE A 175 2.99 1.24 -18.16
N GLY A 176 4.26 0.89 -17.91
CA GLY A 176 5.15 1.66 -17.04
C GLY A 176 5.40 1.01 -15.68
N ASP A 177 4.61 0.00 -15.30
CA ASP A 177 4.80 -0.73 -14.04
C ASP A 177 6.01 -1.67 -14.09
N SER A 178 6.69 -1.82 -12.95
CA SER A 178 7.59 -2.95 -12.73
C SER A 178 6.74 -4.22 -12.60
N ILE A 179 6.79 -5.07 -13.63
CA ILE A 179 6.10 -6.38 -13.65
C ILE A 179 6.45 -7.17 -12.39
N VAL A 180 7.74 -7.16 -12.02
CA VAL A 180 8.27 -7.86 -10.85
C VAL A 180 7.58 -7.37 -9.58
N ASN A 181 7.53 -6.05 -9.37
CA ASN A 181 6.96 -5.48 -8.16
C ASN A 181 5.45 -5.75 -8.08
N LYS A 182 4.72 -5.68 -9.20
CA LYS A 182 3.27 -5.95 -9.21
C LYS A 182 2.95 -7.42 -8.95
N VAL A 183 3.78 -8.33 -9.45
CA VAL A 183 3.67 -9.75 -9.16
C VAL A 183 3.95 -10.01 -7.69
N GLN A 184 4.98 -9.37 -7.11
CA GLN A 184 5.24 -9.42 -5.66
C GLN A 184 4.05 -8.85 -4.88
N GLU A 185 3.56 -7.67 -5.30
CA GLU A 185 2.23 -7.08 -5.08
C GLU A 185 1.15 -8.13 -4.75
N GLY A 186 0.72 -8.81 -5.82
CA GLY A 186 -0.36 -9.79 -5.73
C GLY A 186 0.01 -11.09 -5.01
N LEU A 187 1.30 -11.39 -4.86
CA LEU A 187 1.77 -12.61 -4.21
C LEU A 187 1.78 -12.47 -2.68
N GLU A 188 2.15 -11.30 -2.14
CA GLU A 188 2.07 -11.01 -0.70
C GLU A 188 0.62 -10.88 -0.21
N GLU A 189 -0.31 -10.54 -1.11
CA GLU A 189 -1.72 -10.35 -0.79
C GLU A 189 -2.56 -11.63 -0.98
N ALA A 190 -2.01 -12.70 -1.55
CA ALA A 190 -2.74 -13.91 -1.88
C ALA A 190 -2.69 -14.98 -0.78
N GLU A 191 -3.86 -15.52 -0.43
CA GLU A 191 -3.98 -16.64 0.53
C GLU A 191 -3.66 -17.99 -0.15
N SER A 192 -3.90 -18.07 -1.45
CA SER A 192 -3.70 -19.27 -2.27
C SER A 192 -2.98 -18.93 -3.56
N ILE A 193 -2.02 -19.77 -3.94
CA ILE A 193 -1.15 -19.57 -5.08
C ILE A 193 -1.22 -20.80 -5.98
N ILE A 194 -1.55 -20.58 -7.23
CA ILE A 194 -1.59 -21.60 -8.28
C ILE A 194 -0.41 -21.39 -9.21
N PHE A 195 0.45 -22.40 -9.36
CA PHE A 195 1.47 -22.44 -10.40
C PHE A 195 0.94 -23.18 -11.62
N TRP A 196 0.71 -22.44 -12.72
CA TRP A 196 0.37 -23.01 -14.02
C TRP A 196 1.67 -23.37 -14.77
N ILE A 197 2.08 -24.62 -14.65
CA ILE A 197 3.40 -25.08 -15.05
C ILE A 197 3.33 -25.76 -16.42
N THR A 198 3.82 -25.02 -17.41
CA THR A 198 4.06 -25.48 -18.79
C THR A 198 5.55 -25.35 -19.12
N ASN A 199 5.97 -25.80 -20.32
CA ASN A 199 7.31 -25.49 -20.82
C ASN A 199 7.56 -23.96 -20.90
N ASN A 200 6.54 -23.18 -21.28
CA ASN A 200 6.65 -21.72 -21.34
C ASN A 200 6.90 -21.10 -19.95
N PHE A 201 6.35 -21.71 -18.89
CA PHE A 201 6.56 -21.27 -17.52
C PHE A 201 7.98 -21.56 -17.05
N LEU A 202 8.46 -22.79 -17.23
CA LEU A 202 9.81 -23.21 -16.82
C LEU A 202 10.92 -22.44 -17.55
N GLU A 203 10.67 -22.03 -18.81
CA GLU A 203 11.61 -21.22 -19.57
C GLU A 203 11.64 -19.74 -19.16
N SER A 204 10.60 -19.27 -18.47
CA SER A 204 10.43 -17.86 -18.12
C SER A 204 11.53 -17.34 -17.19
N LYS A 205 11.85 -16.04 -17.32
CA LYS A 205 12.83 -15.38 -16.45
C LYS A 205 12.39 -15.37 -14.98
N TRP A 206 11.09 -15.17 -14.75
CA TRP A 206 10.45 -15.20 -13.43
C TRP A 206 10.75 -16.51 -12.69
N CYS A 207 10.55 -17.66 -13.36
CA CYS A 207 10.83 -18.98 -12.79
C CYS A 207 12.32 -19.18 -12.45
N LYS A 208 13.24 -18.61 -13.22
CA LYS A 208 14.69 -18.91 -13.13
C LYS A 208 15.45 -18.09 -12.09
N TYR A 209 15.04 -16.86 -11.81
CA TYR A 209 15.85 -15.93 -11.02
C TYR A 209 15.16 -15.34 -9.78
N GLU A 210 13.84 -15.18 -9.79
CA GLU A 210 13.14 -14.33 -8.80
C GLU A 210 12.20 -15.11 -7.87
N MET A 211 11.80 -16.32 -8.26
CA MET A 211 10.79 -17.10 -7.53
C MET A 211 11.31 -17.70 -6.21
N SER A 212 12.56 -18.15 -6.15
CA SER A 212 13.07 -18.96 -5.01
C SER A 212 13.02 -18.26 -3.65
N ALA A 213 13.29 -16.95 -3.60
CA ALA A 213 13.26 -16.18 -2.34
C ALA A 213 11.82 -15.92 -1.87
N PHE A 214 10.91 -15.66 -2.81
CA PHE A 214 9.52 -15.37 -2.52
C PHE A 214 8.73 -16.60 -2.06
N ILE A 215 8.94 -17.73 -2.72
CA ILE A 215 8.23 -18.98 -2.35
C ILE A 215 8.66 -19.48 -0.97
N LYS A 216 9.93 -19.28 -0.60
CA LYS A 216 10.37 -19.60 0.75
C LYS A 216 9.57 -18.82 1.80
N LYS A 217 9.39 -17.50 1.59
CA LYS A 217 8.58 -16.64 2.47
C LYS A 217 7.13 -17.14 2.55
N LEU A 218 6.52 -17.47 1.42
CA LEU A 218 5.13 -17.94 1.37
C LEU A 218 4.91 -19.29 2.06
N ILE A 219 5.88 -20.20 1.96
CA ILE A 219 5.85 -21.46 2.71
C ILE A 219 5.99 -21.18 4.21
N GLU A 220 6.86 -20.25 4.62
CA GLU A 220 7.01 -19.82 6.02
C GLU A 220 5.74 -19.13 6.57
N GLU A 221 4.98 -18.45 5.70
CA GLU A 221 3.70 -17.79 6.00
C GLU A 221 2.49 -18.73 5.83
N ASP A 222 2.71 -20.03 5.62
CA ASP A 222 1.69 -21.07 5.45
C ASP A 222 0.68 -20.78 4.33
N ALA A 223 1.11 -20.17 3.22
CA ALA A 223 0.27 -19.97 2.04
C ALA A 223 -0.06 -21.31 1.35
N LEU A 224 -1.26 -21.46 0.78
CA LEU A 224 -1.61 -22.68 0.04
C LEU A 224 -0.98 -22.65 -1.36
N ILE A 225 -0.12 -23.63 -1.65
CA ILE A 225 0.50 -23.77 -2.97
C ILE A 225 -0.13 -24.93 -3.74
N ILE A 226 -0.68 -24.65 -4.92
CA ILE A 226 -1.25 -25.63 -5.85
C ILE A 226 -0.43 -25.61 -7.14
N SER A 227 0.20 -26.73 -7.48
CA SER A 227 0.94 -26.85 -8.74
C SER A 227 0.12 -27.60 -9.79
N ILE A 228 -0.17 -26.95 -10.92
CA ILE A 228 -0.88 -27.53 -12.06
C ILE A 228 0.14 -27.78 -13.17
N LEU A 229 0.41 -29.04 -13.47
CA LEU A 229 1.37 -29.45 -14.49
C LEU A 229 0.65 -29.76 -15.81
N ASP A 230 1.17 -29.23 -16.90
CA ASP A 230 0.82 -29.72 -18.23
C ASP A 230 1.28 -31.19 -18.39
N LYS A 231 0.54 -31.96 -19.19
CA LYS A 231 0.71 -33.43 -19.33
C LYS A 231 2.13 -33.90 -19.66
N ASP A 232 2.92 -33.04 -20.31
CA ASP A 232 4.26 -33.36 -20.80
C ASP A 232 5.37 -32.92 -19.83
N ILE A 233 5.01 -32.40 -18.65
CA ILE A 233 5.95 -31.97 -17.61
C ILE A 233 6.06 -33.03 -16.52
N SER A 234 7.29 -33.45 -16.24
CA SER A 234 7.62 -34.33 -15.13
C SER A 234 8.04 -33.55 -13.87
N ILE A 235 7.82 -34.13 -12.69
CA ILE A 235 8.15 -33.52 -11.40
C ILE A 235 9.64 -33.16 -11.31
N SER A 236 10.53 -33.96 -11.90
CA SER A 236 11.99 -33.70 -11.88
C SER A 236 12.41 -32.45 -12.65
N GLN A 237 11.54 -31.91 -13.52
CA GLN A 237 11.76 -30.65 -14.24
C GLN A 237 11.36 -29.42 -13.42
N LEU A 238 10.65 -29.61 -12.31
CA LEU A 238 10.23 -28.52 -11.44
C LEU A 238 11.41 -27.97 -10.64
N PRO A 239 11.35 -26.69 -10.22
CA PRO A 239 12.22 -26.19 -9.16
C PRO A 239 12.11 -27.06 -7.91
N LEU A 240 13.23 -27.28 -7.20
CA LEU A 240 13.31 -28.19 -6.05
C LEU A 240 12.20 -27.97 -5.02
N PHE A 241 11.83 -26.72 -4.75
CA PHE A 241 10.80 -26.36 -3.78
C PHE A 241 9.37 -26.76 -4.16
N LEU A 242 9.10 -27.09 -5.43
CA LEU A 242 7.80 -27.62 -5.89
C LEU A 242 7.80 -29.15 -6.02
N GLN A 243 8.97 -29.81 -5.97
CA GLN A 243 9.06 -31.25 -6.19
C GLN A 243 8.40 -32.06 -5.08
N ASP A 244 8.39 -31.52 -3.86
CA ASP A 244 7.80 -32.15 -2.68
C ASP A 244 6.32 -31.76 -2.46
N ILE A 245 5.74 -30.95 -3.36
CA ILE A 245 4.33 -30.53 -3.30
C ILE A 245 3.49 -31.43 -4.21
N LYS A 246 2.33 -31.89 -3.72
CA LYS A 246 1.39 -32.67 -4.53
C LYS A 246 0.89 -31.82 -5.70
N VAL A 247 0.93 -32.39 -6.90
CA VAL A 247 0.55 -31.72 -8.14
C VAL A 247 -0.83 -32.16 -8.65
N LEU A 248 -1.51 -31.26 -9.35
CA LEU A 248 -2.64 -31.55 -10.24
C LEU A 248 -2.13 -31.60 -11.68
N TYR A 249 -2.69 -32.49 -12.50
CA TYR A 249 -2.31 -32.62 -13.91
C TYR A 249 -3.40 -32.06 -14.81
N ASN A 250 -3.03 -31.19 -15.74
CA ASN A 250 -3.87 -30.79 -16.86
C ASN A 250 -3.66 -31.75 -18.04
N ASN A 251 -4.44 -32.83 -18.04
CA ASN A 251 -4.42 -33.88 -19.07
C ASN A 251 -5.47 -33.65 -20.18
N GLY A 252 -6.02 -32.43 -20.28
CA GLY A 252 -7.09 -32.11 -21.22
C GLY A 252 -8.48 -32.58 -20.76
N GLN A 253 -8.68 -32.82 -19.46
CA GLN A 253 -9.98 -33.20 -18.87
C GLN A 253 -11.06 -32.10 -18.95
N GLY A 254 -10.70 -30.91 -19.46
CA GLY A 254 -11.56 -29.73 -19.49
C GLY A 254 -11.38 -28.84 -18.26
N TYR A 255 -11.59 -27.53 -18.45
CA TYR A 255 -11.34 -26.53 -17.40
C TYR A 255 -12.33 -26.67 -16.24
N GLU A 256 -13.57 -27.09 -16.47
CA GLU A 256 -14.56 -27.29 -15.39
C GLU A 256 -14.11 -28.33 -14.34
N VAL A 257 -13.55 -29.46 -14.81
CA VAL A 257 -13.04 -30.52 -13.92
C VAL A 257 -11.84 -30.00 -13.12
N LEU A 258 -10.91 -29.31 -13.81
CA LEU A 258 -9.73 -28.73 -13.18
C LEU A 258 -10.10 -27.65 -12.15
N SER A 259 -11.03 -26.76 -12.49
CA SER A 259 -11.58 -25.75 -11.57
C SER A 259 -12.17 -26.39 -10.33
N ARG A 260 -12.95 -27.48 -10.46
CA ARG A 260 -13.55 -28.17 -9.31
C ARG A 260 -12.50 -28.73 -8.35
N GLU A 261 -11.43 -29.33 -8.87
CA GLU A 261 -10.34 -29.85 -8.04
C GLU A 261 -9.62 -28.72 -7.28
N ILE A 262 -9.35 -27.60 -7.96
CA ILE A 262 -8.75 -26.40 -7.34
C ILE A 262 -9.65 -25.86 -6.23
N ILE A 263 -10.94 -25.65 -6.52
CA ILE A 263 -11.93 -25.11 -5.56
C ILE A 263 -12.02 -25.99 -4.32
N THR A 264 -12.07 -27.31 -4.51
CA THR A 264 -12.13 -28.27 -3.40
C THR A 264 -10.88 -28.16 -2.52
N THR A 265 -9.70 -28.12 -3.15
CA THR A 265 -8.42 -28.01 -2.44
C THR A 265 -8.33 -26.73 -1.59
N ILE A 266 -8.80 -25.59 -2.13
CA ILE A 266 -8.77 -24.32 -1.40
C ILE A 266 -9.75 -24.35 -0.23
N LYS A 267 -10.99 -24.82 -0.43
CA LYS A 267 -12.00 -24.87 0.62
C LYS A 267 -11.68 -25.84 1.75
N ASP A 268 -11.07 -26.98 1.43
CA ASP A 268 -10.66 -27.96 2.44
C ASP A 268 -9.60 -27.39 3.39
N LYS A 269 -8.78 -26.43 2.94
CA LYS A 269 -7.81 -25.73 3.79
C LYS A 269 -8.48 -24.72 4.72
N ASP A 270 -9.48 -23.99 4.23
CA ASP A 270 -10.19 -22.97 5.02
C ASP A 270 -11.05 -23.58 6.15
N GLU A 271 -11.38 -24.87 6.07
CA GLU A 271 -12.13 -25.62 7.10
C GLU A 271 -11.25 -26.25 8.20
N LEU A 272 -9.92 -26.17 8.10
CA LEU A 272 -8.94 -26.68 9.07
C LEU A 272 -8.51 -25.60 10.08
#